data_AF-A0A7Y4VJN3-F1
#
_entry.id   AF-A0A7Y4VJN3-F1
#
_cell.length_a   1.000
_cell.length_b   1.000
_cell.length_c   1.000
_cell.angle_alpha   90.00
_cell.angle_beta   90.00
_cell.angle_gamma   90.00
#
_symmetry.space_group_name_H-M   'P 1'
#
loop_
_entity.id
_entity.type
_entity.pdbx_description
1 polymer ?
#
loop_
_entity_poly.entity_id
_entity_poly.type
_entity_poly.pdbx_seq_one_letter_code
_entity_poly.pdbx_strand_id
1 'polypeptide(L)'
;MYKIAAIVSTLLLISCGASKTTIDASKIHTFRNISSAISYENSIGSVDTSPNHTIELAGSMYPNHKGFELAIPKMFQQVEVPFICTVSYYYVKKDSSIKVIFYQWDNPNPEGFENAIGTQNKFKRFRNKWNQLARQLSDQLGKPQYKSIASAKYGDKIMVDESTEESIWSIDDNSTKQNTTWRDDMKWKSNNGVNAYLFMFGDNRTGYRQIRLVIYAD
;
A
#
# COMPACT_ATOMS: atom_id res chain seq x y z
N MET A 1 -16.85 -45.09 42.65
CA MET A 1 -15.58 -44.41 42.31
C MET A 1 -15.68 -43.93 40.86
N TYR A 2 -16.03 -42.67 40.63
CA TYR A 2 -16.07 -42.09 39.28
C TYR A 2 -14.95 -41.06 39.15
N LYS A 3 -13.98 -41.32 38.27
CA LYS A 3 -12.95 -40.36 37.87
C LYS A 3 -13.54 -39.49 36.77
N ILE A 4 -13.87 -38.23 37.08
CA ILE A 4 -14.25 -37.25 36.08
C ILE A 4 -12.95 -36.73 35.45
N ALA A 5 -12.69 -37.11 34.20
CA ALA A 5 -11.61 -36.56 33.41
C ALA A 5 -12.03 -35.16 32.93
N ALA A 6 -11.35 -34.12 33.42
CA ALA A 6 -11.52 -32.77 32.93
C ALA A 6 -10.84 -32.64 31.55
N ILE A 7 -11.66 -32.57 30.49
CA ILE A 7 -11.20 -32.20 29.16
C ILE A 7 -11.01 -30.69 29.16
N VAL A 8 -9.77 -30.25 29.34
CA VAL A 8 -9.37 -28.85 29.13
C VAL A 8 -9.34 -28.62 27.63
N SER A 9 -10.47 -28.15 27.09
CA SER A 9 -10.55 -27.66 25.71
C SER A 9 -9.88 -26.30 25.66
N THR A 10 -8.60 -26.27 25.31
CA THR A 10 -7.86 -25.04 25.05
C THR A 10 -8.38 -24.43 23.76
N LEU A 11 -9.36 -23.52 23.89
CA LEU A 11 -9.75 -22.60 22.82
C LEU A 11 -8.54 -21.75 22.45
N LEU A 12 -7.86 -22.12 21.36
CA LEU A 12 -6.92 -21.24 20.67
C LEU A 12 -7.76 -20.07 20.12
N LEU A 13 -7.78 -18.96 20.86
CA LEU A 13 -8.22 -17.68 20.34
C LEU A 13 -7.26 -17.29 19.22
N ILE A 14 -7.61 -17.64 17.97
CA ILE A 14 -7.01 -17.01 16.80
C ILE A 14 -7.50 -15.57 16.85
N SER A 15 -6.70 -14.72 17.50
CA SER A 15 -6.78 -13.28 17.39
C SER A 15 -6.55 -12.94 15.92
N CYS A 16 -7.64 -12.92 15.15
CA CYS A 16 -7.67 -12.27 13.85
C CYS A 16 -7.69 -10.75 14.11
N GLY A 17 -6.62 -10.25 14.73
CA GLY A 17 -6.40 -8.83 14.91
C GLY A 17 -6.01 -8.27 13.55
N ALA A 18 -6.88 -7.47 12.94
CA ALA A 18 -6.53 -6.69 11.76
C ALA A 18 -5.28 -5.86 12.08
N SER A 19 -4.13 -6.27 11.53
CA SER A 19 -2.86 -5.60 11.81
C SER A 19 -2.75 -4.39 10.90
N LYS A 20 -2.44 -3.23 11.48
CA LYS A 20 -2.16 -2.01 10.71
C LYS A 20 -0.73 -2.11 10.17
N THR A 21 -0.56 -2.15 8.85
CA THR A 21 0.78 -2.19 8.25
C THR A 21 1.48 -0.85 8.45
N THR A 22 2.45 -0.81 9.36
CA THR A 22 3.40 0.30 9.48
C THR A 22 4.47 0.13 8.41
N ILE A 23 4.59 1.13 7.53
CA ILE A 23 5.66 1.16 6.55
C ILE A 23 6.94 1.62 7.22
N ASP A 24 7.99 0.85 6.98
CA ASP A 24 9.35 1.15 7.39
C ASP A 24 10.24 0.97 6.16
N ALA A 25 10.67 2.09 5.58
CA ALA A 25 11.52 2.12 4.40
C ALA A 25 12.91 1.54 4.66
N SER A 26 13.36 1.49 5.93
CA SER A 26 14.61 0.84 6.30
C SER A 26 14.55 -0.68 6.16
N LYS A 27 13.35 -1.28 6.08
CA LYS A 27 13.17 -2.73 5.90
C LYS A 27 13.92 -3.29 4.70
N ILE A 28 14.17 -2.50 3.66
CA ILE A 28 14.97 -2.95 2.52
C ILE A 28 16.42 -3.27 2.89
N HIS A 29 16.98 -2.60 3.90
CA HIS A 29 18.31 -2.89 4.43
C HIS A 29 18.25 -3.91 5.57
N THR A 30 17.19 -3.86 6.38
CA THR A 30 16.98 -4.80 7.50
C THR A 30 16.76 -6.23 6.99
N PHE A 31 15.96 -6.39 5.94
CA PHE A 31 15.78 -7.66 5.24
C PHE A 31 16.95 -7.88 4.28
N ARG A 32 18.11 -8.21 4.85
CA ARG A 32 19.36 -8.45 4.12
C ARG A 32 19.18 -9.42 2.94
N ASN A 33 18.28 -10.40 3.09
CA ASN A 33 17.94 -11.37 2.05
C ASN A 33 16.47 -11.83 2.14
N ILE A 34 16.01 -12.55 1.12
CA ILE A 34 14.63 -13.02 1.05
C ILE A 34 14.21 -13.91 2.22
N SER A 35 15.10 -14.76 2.74
CA SER A 35 14.78 -15.65 3.87
C SER A 35 14.35 -14.86 5.11
N SER A 36 15.00 -13.72 5.38
CA SER A 36 14.62 -12.85 6.51
C SER A 36 13.24 -12.21 6.32
N ALA A 37 12.88 -11.82 5.10
CA ALA A 37 11.55 -11.31 4.78
C ALA A 37 10.49 -12.42 4.93
N ILE A 38 10.76 -13.63 4.45
CA ILE A 38 9.85 -14.79 4.62
C ILE A 38 9.61 -15.07 6.10
N SER A 39 10.66 -15.12 6.92
CA SER A 39 10.53 -15.31 8.37
C SER A 39 9.68 -14.23 9.03
N TYR A 40 9.86 -12.97 8.63
CA TYR A 40 9.04 -11.86 9.11
C TYR A 40 7.56 -12.03 8.73
N GLU A 41 7.27 -12.28 7.46
CA GLU A 41 5.89 -12.44 6.96
C GLU A 41 5.18 -13.61 7.64
N ASN A 42 5.88 -14.73 7.83
CA ASN A 42 5.36 -15.86 8.59
C ASN A 42 5.06 -15.49 10.05
N SER A 43 5.92 -14.68 10.69
CA SER A 43 5.75 -14.28 12.10
C SER A 43 4.53 -13.39 12.33
N ILE A 44 4.10 -12.65 11.32
CA ILE A 44 2.91 -11.79 11.39
C ILE A 44 1.66 -12.45 10.78
N GLY A 45 1.75 -13.72 10.38
CA GLY A 45 0.62 -14.50 9.87
C GLY A 45 0.19 -14.14 8.45
N SER A 46 1.09 -13.58 7.64
CA SER A 46 0.79 -13.32 6.22
C SER A 46 0.63 -14.61 5.44
N VAL A 47 -0.22 -14.58 4.41
CA VAL A 47 -0.47 -15.74 3.54
C VAL A 47 0.46 -15.67 2.33
N ASP A 48 1.27 -16.71 2.10
CA ASP A 48 2.09 -16.83 0.88
C ASP A 48 1.18 -17.01 -0.35
N THR A 49 1.34 -16.10 -1.31
CA THR A 49 0.59 -16.05 -2.58
C THR A 49 1.55 -15.99 -3.77
N SER A 50 2.79 -16.44 -3.57
CA SER A 50 3.85 -16.38 -4.57
C SER A 50 3.45 -17.11 -5.85
N PRO A 51 3.67 -16.50 -7.03
CA PRO A 51 3.40 -17.14 -8.30
C PRO A 51 4.45 -18.20 -8.62
N ASN A 52 4.16 -19.01 -9.64
CA ASN A 52 5.10 -19.94 -10.26
C ASN A 52 5.70 -19.38 -11.58
N HIS A 53 5.48 -18.10 -11.87
CA HIS A 53 5.95 -17.41 -13.07
C HIS A 53 6.55 -16.05 -12.71
N THR A 54 7.39 -15.53 -13.60
CA THR A 54 8.03 -14.21 -13.42
C THR A 54 7.01 -13.10 -13.51
N ILE A 55 7.10 -12.13 -12.59
CA ILE A 55 6.39 -10.86 -12.66
C ILE A 55 7.45 -9.78 -12.82
N GLU A 56 7.35 -8.98 -13.87
CA GLU A 56 8.28 -7.88 -14.10
C GLU A 56 7.75 -6.57 -13.50
N LEU A 57 8.65 -5.78 -12.94
CA LEU A 57 8.36 -4.41 -12.55
C LEU A 57 8.61 -3.47 -13.72
N ALA A 58 7.64 -2.60 -14.01
CA ALA A 58 7.83 -1.56 -15.01
C ALA A 58 9.03 -0.67 -14.63
N GLY A 59 9.88 -0.32 -15.61
CA GLY A 59 11.05 0.55 -15.39
C GLY A 59 10.71 1.92 -14.78
N SER A 60 9.49 2.41 -15.01
CA SER A 60 8.97 3.63 -14.37
C SER A 60 8.78 3.51 -12.85
N MET A 61 8.66 2.29 -12.33
CA MET A 61 8.53 1.98 -10.91
C MET A 61 9.88 1.64 -10.28
N TYR A 62 10.64 0.78 -10.96
CA TYR A 62 11.98 0.38 -10.57
C TYR A 62 12.90 0.36 -11.80
N PRO A 63 13.80 1.35 -11.97
CA PRO A 63 14.64 1.44 -13.16
C PRO A 63 15.66 0.32 -13.32
N ASN A 64 16.06 -0.34 -12.21
CA ASN A 64 17.11 -1.36 -12.19
C ASN A 64 18.41 -0.91 -12.88
N HIS A 65 18.94 0.25 -12.50
CA HIS A 65 20.10 0.85 -13.17
C HIS A 65 21.36 -0.04 -13.15
N LYS A 66 21.45 -0.96 -12.18
CA LYS A 66 22.56 -1.92 -12.04
C LYS A 66 22.33 -3.24 -12.78
N GLY A 67 21.18 -3.44 -13.43
CA GLY A 67 20.92 -4.63 -14.25
C GLY A 67 20.86 -5.94 -13.46
N PHE A 68 20.29 -5.92 -12.26
CA PHE A 68 20.13 -7.13 -11.45
C PHE A 68 19.23 -8.16 -12.13
N GLU A 69 19.65 -9.43 -12.15
CA GLU A 69 18.81 -10.56 -12.51
C GLU A 69 17.91 -10.93 -11.32
N LEU A 70 16.63 -10.53 -11.41
CA LEU A 70 15.64 -10.77 -10.36
C LEU A 70 15.01 -12.16 -10.52
N ALA A 71 14.77 -12.82 -9.39
CA ALA A 71 14.02 -14.08 -9.34
C ALA A 71 12.50 -13.84 -9.39
N ILE A 72 11.73 -14.93 -9.45
CA ILE A 72 10.28 -14.90 -9.22
C ILE A 72 10.04 -14.29 -7.83
N PRO A 73 9.25 -13.20 -7.72
CA PRO A 73 9.08 -12.52 -6.44
C PRO A 73 8.36 -13.40 -5.43
N LYS A 74 8.67 -13.21 -4.15
CA LYS A 74 7.87 -13.77 -3.06
C LYS A 74 6.76 -12.80 -2.70
N MET A 75 5.52 -13.30 -2.71
CA MET A 75 4.34 -12.48 -2.49
C MET A 75 3.58 -12.95 -1.27
N PHE A 76 3.15 -11.99 -0.46
CA PHE A 76 2.43 -12.23 0.78
C PHE A 76 1.20 -11.34 0.85
N GLN A 77 0.08 -11.90 1.28
CA GLN A 77 -1.16 -11.16 1.49
C GLN A 77 -1.38 -10.94 3.00
N GLN A 78 -1.67 -9.69 3.35
CA GLN A 78 -1.99 -9.21 4.69
C GLN A 78 -3.40 -8.63 4.70
N VAL A 79 -4.20 -8.96 5.71
CA VAL A 79 -5.50 -8.33 5.94
C VAL A 79 -5.27 -7.05 6.74
N GLU A 80 -5.43 -5.89 6.10
CA GLU A 80 -5.30 -4.58 6.72
C GLU A 80 -6.63 -3.82 6.61
N VAL A 81 -7.61 -4.17 7.45
CA VAL A 81 -8.99 -3.62 7.36
C VAL A 81 -8.95 -2.09 7.25
N PRO A 82 -9.63 -1.50 6.24
CA PRO A 82 -10.58 -2.09 5.29
C PRO A 82 -9.97 -2.49 3.94
N PHE A 83 -8.67 -2.71 3.87
CA PHE A 83 -7.91 -3.09 2.68
C PHE A 83 -7.45 -4.56 2.73
N ILE A 84 -7.08 -5.07 1.56
CA ILE A 84 -6.13 -6.17 1.45
C ILE A 84 -4.81 -5.56 0.98
N CYS A 85 -3.73 -5.89 1.68
CA CYS A 85 -2.38 -5.47 1.32
C CYS A 85 -1.62 -6.67 0.75
N THR A 86 -1.12 -6.55 -0.47
CA THR A 86 -0.18 -7.51 -1.05
C THR A 86 1.22 -6.91 -0.98
N VAL A 87 2.16 -7.66 -0.41
CA VAL A 87 3.59 -7.31 -0.33
C VAL A 87 4.37 -8.25 -1.22
N SER A 88 5.13 -7.71 -2.16
CA SER A 88 5.98 -8.47 -3.09
C SER A 88 7.44 -8.10 -2.86
N TYR A 89 8.28 -9.11 -2.62
CA TYR A 89 9.71 -8.99 -2.45
C TYR A 89 10.41 -9.42 -3.73
N TYR A 90 11.07 -8.48 -4.41
CA TYR A 90 11.90 -8.75 -5.58
C TYR A 90 13.35 -8.80 -5.15
N TYR A 91 14.01 -9.89 -5.50
CA TYR A 91 15.35 -10.21 -5.00
C TYR A 91 16.24 -10.79 -6.09
N VAL A 92 17.55 -10.60 -5.93
CA VAL A 92 18.56 -11.09 -6.86
C VAL A 92 18.65 -12.60 -6.78
N LYS A 93 18.61 -13.29 -7.93
CA LYS A 93 18.65 -14.75 -8.00
C LYS A 93 19.94 -15.36 -7.42
N LYS A 94 21.07 -14.67 -7.61
CA LYS A 94 22.39 -15.14 -7.22
C LYS A 94 22.63 -15.14 -5.71
N ASP A 95 22.29 -14.05 -5.02
CA ASP A 95 22.63 -13.84 -3.61
C ASP A 95 21.40 -13.62 -2.71
N SER A 96 20.20 -13.68 -3.29
CA SER A 96 18.93 -13.50 -2.59
C SER A 96 18.73 -12.14 -1.91
N SER A 97 19.56 -11.13 -2.23
CA SER A 97 19.41 -9.77 -1.70
C SER A 97 18.15 -9.11 -2.25
N ILE A 98 17.38 -8.48 -1.36
CA ILE A 98 16.15 -7.79 -1.74
C ILE A 98 16.52 -6.44 -2.35
N LYS A 99 15.93 -6.13 -3.51
CA LYS A 99 16.13 -4.87 -4.24
C LYS A 99 14.89 -4.02 -4.29
N VAL A 100 13.72 -4.65 -4.21
CA VAL A 100 12.45 -3.95 -4.19
C VAL A 100 11.49 -4.63 -3.22
N ILE A 101 10.83 -3.81 -2.40
CA ILE A 101 9.63 -4.17 -1.68
C ILE A 101 8.48 -3.39 -2.30
N PHE A 102 7.50 -4.11 -2.85
CA PHE A 102 6.35 -3.55 -3.52
C PHE A 102 5.09 -3.85 -2.72
N TYR A 103 4.39 -2.81 -2.29
CA TYR A 103 3.12 -2.89 -1.59
C TYR A 103 1.99 -2.47 -2.51
N GLN A 104 0.87 -3.19 -2.43
CA GLN A 104 -0.37 -2.86 -3.12
C GLN A 104 -1.54 -2.96 -2.16
N TRP A 105 -2.30 -1.87 -2.01
CA TRP A 105 -3.55 -1.86 -1.24
C TRP A 105 -4.74 -1.81 -2.18
N ASP A 106 -5.59 -2.81 -2.04
CA ASP A 106 -6.81 -3.01 -2.82
C ASP A 106 -8.05 -2.97 -1.93
N ASN A 107 -9.20 -2.78 -2.59
CA ASN A 107 -10.50 -2.96 -1.94
C ASN A 107 -10.77 -4.47 -1.79
N PRO A 108 -11.07 -5.00 -0.59
CA PRO A 108 -11.43 -6.41 -0.39
C PRO A 108 -12.67 -6.83 -1.17
N ASN A 109 -13.57 -5.89 -1.50
CA ASN A 109 -14.76 -6.16 -2.30
C ASN A 109 -14.75 -5.32 -3.60
N PRO A 110 -14.16 -5.83 -4.69
CA PRO A 110 -14.12 -5.12 -5.96
C PRO A 110 -15.47 -5.09 -6.71
N GLU A 111 -16.41 -5.98 -6.36
CA GLU A 111 -17.65 -6.22 -7.14
C GLU A 111 -18.92 -5.59 -6.57
N GLY A 112 -18.85 -4.99 -5.37
CA GLY A 112 -20.01 -4.31 -4.78
C GLY A 112 -20.36 -3.02 -5.54
N PHE A 113 -21.57 -2.93 -6.10
CA PHE A 113 -22.17 -1.67 -6.49
C PHE A 113 -22.35 -0.81 -5.23
N GLU A 114 -21.42 0.13 -4.99
CA GLU A 114 -21.54 1.08 -3.90
C GLU A 114 -22.50 2.21 -4.31
N ASN A 115 -23.45 2.55 -3.45
CA ASN A 115 -24.21 3.80 -3.60
C ASN A 115 -23.30 5.02 -3.40
N ALA A 116 -23.78 6.23 -3.72
CA ALA A 116 -22.97 7.45 -3.66
C ALA A 116 -22.28 7.68 -2.30
N ILE A 117 -22.94 7.30 -1.19
CA ILE A 117 -22.38 7.37 0.17
C ILE A 117 -21.24 6.36 0.36
N GLY A 118 -21.43 5.12 -0.10
CA GLY A 118 -20.39 4.09 -0.14
C GLY A 118 -19.16 4.54 -0.92
N THR A 119 -19.36 5.13 -2.10
CA THR A 119 -18.30 5.65 -2.96
C THR A 119 -17.53 6.80 -2.30
N GLN A 120 -18.23 7.75 -1.65
CA GLN A 120 -17.58 8.85 -0.90
C GLN A 120 -16.76 8.32 0.28
N ASN A 121 -17.31 7.36 1.02
CA ASN A 121 -16.59 6.71 2.11
C ASN A 121 -15.36 5.97 1.59
N LYS A 122 -15.45 5.29 0.44
CA LYS A 122 -14.30 4.65 -0.22
C LYS A 122 -13.23 5.65 -0.62
N PHE A 123 -13.60 6.79 -1.22
CA PHE A 123 -12.67 7.86 -1.54
C PHE A 123 -11.91 8.34 -0.30
N LYS A 124 -12.64 8.68 0.76
CA LYS A 124 -12.04 9.15 2.03
C LYS A 124 -11.08 8.12 2.61
N ARG A 125 -11.42 6.83 2.60
CA ARG A 125 -10.55 5.74 3.10
C ARG A 125 -9.22 5.67 2.33
N PHE A 126 -9.27 5.62 1.00
CA PHE A 126 -8.07 5.59 0.17
C PHE A 126 -7.23 6.87 0.32
N ARG A 127 -7.87 8.04 0.35
CA ARG A 127 -7.18 9.33 0.58
C ARG A 127 -6.48 9.36 1.93
N ASN A 128 -7.13 8.87 2.98
CA ASN A 128 -6.54 8.80 4.32
C ASN A 128 -5.34 7.85 4.36
N LYS A 129 -5.45 6.66 3.76
CA LYS A 129 -4.33 5.71 3.65
C LYS A 129 -3.16 6.32 2.87
N TRP A 130 -3.43 6.96 1.72
CA TRP A 130 -2.44 7.68 0.94
C TRP A 130 -1.70 8.74 1.77
N ASN A 131 -2.45 9.62 2.45
CA ASN A 131 -1.89 10.69 3.27
C ASN A 131 -1.06 10.12 4.43
N GLN A 132 -1.52 9.05 5.06
CA GLN A 132 -0.78 8.36 6.10
C GLN A 132 0.56 7.82 5.57
N LEU A 133 0.54 7.11 4.45
CA LEU A 133 1.75 6.56 3.83
C LEU A 133 2.74 7.66 3.43
N ALA A 134 2.24 8.74 2.81
CA ALA A 134 3.05 9.88 2.41
C ALA A 134 3.71 10.57 3.61
N ARG A 135 2.98 10.71 4.75
CA ARG A 135 3.54 11.22 6.01
C ARG A 135 4.64 10.31 6.54
N GLN A 136 4.36 9.02 6.70
CA GLN A 136 5.36 8.03 7.17
C GLN A 136 6.63 8.01 6.32
N LEU A 137 6.51 8.05 4.99
CA LEU A 137 7.65 8.14 4.09
C LEU A 137 8.40 9.46 4.24
N SER A 138 7.69 10.56 4.44
CA SER A 138 8.32 11.87 4.60
C SER A 138 9.06 12.00 5.93
N ASP A 139 8.55 11.39 6.99
CA ASP A 139 9.21 11.33 8.29
C ASP A 139 10.53 10.53 8.22
N GLN A 140 10.58 9.51 7.35
CA GLN A 140 11.74 8.61 7.21
C GLN A 140 12.76 9.05 6.15
N LEU A 141 12.30 9.62 5.04
CA LEU A 141 13.10 9.92 3.85
C LEU A 141 13.23 11.42 3.55
N GLY A 142 12.60 12.27 4.38
CA GLY A 142 12.51 13.71 4.15
C GLY A 142 11.42 14.08 3.13
N LYS A 143 11.47 15.32 2.62
CA LYS A 143 10.44 15.81 1.69
C LYS A 143 10.51 15.08 0.33
N PRO A 144 9.36 14.80 -0.32
CA PRO A 144 9.35 14.23 -1.66
C PRO A 144 10.02 15.17 -2.67
N GLN A 145 10.76 14.60 -3.62
CA GLN A 145 11.39 15.34 -4.71
C GLN A 145 10.41 15.63 -5.87
N TYR A 146 9.37 14.82 -5.97
CA TYR A 146 8.33 14.98 -6.97
C TYR A 146 6.96 14.72 -6.36
N LYS A 147 5.99 15.55 -6.73
CA LYS A 147 4.59 15.43 -6.32
C LYS A 147 3.70 15.84 -7.50
N SER A 148 2.80 14.95 -7.88
CA SER A 148 1.73 15.22 -8.85
C SER A 148 0.42 14.71 -8.25
N ILE A 149 -0.50 15.62 -7.93
CA ILE A 149 -1.80 15.27 -7.35
C ILE A 149 -2.88 15.72 -8.34
N ALA A 150 -3.34 14.78 -9.17
CA ALA A 150 -4.38 15.04 -10.15
C ALA A 150 -5.77 15.03 -9.51
N SER A 151 -5.96 14.24 -8.45
CA SER A 151 -7.25 14.12 -7.77
C SER A 151 -7.78 15.45 -7.21
N ALA A 152 -6.89 16.37 -6.84
CA ALA A 152 -7.23 17.68 -6.27
C ALA A 152 -8.04 18.56 -7.23
N LYS A 153 -8.02 18.24 -8.53
CA LYS A 153 -8.76 18.96 -9.57
C LYS A 153 -10.19 18.45 -9.78
N TYR A 154 -10.55 17.34 -9.13
CA TYR A 154 -11.81 16.63 -9.40
C TYR A 154 -12.60 16.43 -8.12
N GLY A 155 -13.29 17.50 -7.70
CA GLY A 155 -14.30 17.46 -6.64
C GLY A 155 -13.79 17.69 -5.22
N ASP A 156 -12.55 18.12 -5.03
CA ASP A 156 -12.10 18.66 -3.75
C ASP A 156 -12.66 20.08 -3.61
N LYS A 157 -13.79 20.23 -2.92
CA LYS A 157 -13.77 21.23 -1.84
C LYS A 157 -12.69 20.75 -0.88
N ILE A 158 -11.47 21.16 -1.19
CA ILE A 158 -10.42 21.55 -0.25
C ILE A 158 -10.71 21.02 1.18
N MET A 159 -10.24 19.82 1.50
CA MET A 159 -9.69 19.59 2.85
C MET A 159 -8.24 20.08 2.80
N VAL A 160 -8.10 21.39 2.71
CA VAL A 160 -6.87 22.09 3.06
C VAL A 160 -6.78 22.03 4.57
N ASP A 161 -5.56 21.78 5.00
CA ASP A 161 -4.98 22.11 6.30
C ASP A 161 -5.93 22.66 7.37
N GLU A 162 -5.92 22.01 8.53
CA GLU A 162 -6.71 22.27 9.73
C GLU A 162 -6.24 23.55 10.46
N SER A 163 -5.97 24.63 9.71
CA SER A 163 -5.42 25.90 10.21
C SER A 163 -6.09 27.17 9.67
N THR A 164 -7.06 27.08 8.76
CA THR A 164 -7.88 28.24 8.35
C THR A 164 -9.36 27.89 8.28
N GLU A 165 -10.05 28.02 9.40
CA GLU A 165 -11.51 28.19 9.42
C GLU A 165 -11.84 29.52 8.77
N GLU A 166 -12.39 29.49 7.55
CA GLU A 166 -13.41 30.39 6.99
C GLU A 166 -13.35 30.38 5.45
N SER A 167 -14.24 29.63 4.80
CA SER A 167 -15.11 30.14 3.72
C SER A 167 -15.94 29.04 3.04
N ILE A 168 -17.20 29.01 3.48
CA ILE A 168 -18.43 29.10 2.67
C ILE A 168 -18.68 28.09 1.53
N TRP A 169 -19.84 27.46 1.69
CA TRP A 169 -20.58 26.74 0.66
C TRP A 169 -20.98 27.64 -0.52
N SER A 170 -20.27 27.54 -1.64
CA SER A 170 -20.90 27.63 -2.96
C SER A 170 -21.01 26.23 -3.53
N ILE A 171 -22.24 25.80 -3.83
CA ILE A 171 -22.52 24.64 -4.67
C ILE A 171 -22.79 25.23 -6.05
N ASP A 172 -21.75 25.30 -6.89
CA ASP A 172 -21.99 25.38 -8.33
C ASP A 172 -22.16 23.93 -8.82
N ASP A 173 -23.42 23.50 -8.89
CA ASP A 173 -23.90 22.20 -9.36
C ASP A 173 -23.71 21.99 -10.88
N ASN A 174 -22.65 22.59 -11.47
CA ASN A 174 -22.42 22.51 -12.91
C ASN A 174 -20.95 22.40 -13.34
N SER A 175 -20.03 22.11 -12.43
CA SER A 175 -18.74 21.54 -12.86
C SER A 175 -18.94 20.05 -13.13
N THR A 176 -19.29 19.75 -14.38
CA THR A 176 -19.31 18.44 -15.02
C THR A 176 -18.67 17.34 -14.16
N LYS A 177 -19.49 16.39 -13.68
CA LYS A 177 -19.05 15.04 -13.27
C LYS A 177 -18.32 14.41 -14.46
N GLN A 178 -17.07 14.77 -14.68
CA GLN A 178 -16.31 14.22 -15.78
C GLN A 178 -15.93 12.79 -15.40
N ASN A 179 -16.41 11.89 -16.25
CA ASN A 179 -16.15 10.47 -16.35
C ASN A 179 -14.65 10.19 -16.59
N THR A 180 -13.78 10.49 -15.61
CA THR A 180 -12.32 10.52 -15.81
C THR A 180 -11.57 9.56 -14.89
N THR A 181 -10.46 9.05 -15.43
CA THR A 181 -9.40 8.38 -14.69
C THR A 181 -8.37 9.40 -14.23
N TRP A 182 -7.72 9.16 -13.09
CA TRP A 182 -6.70 10.03 -12.53
C TRP A 182 -5.59 9.22 -11.84
N ARG A 183 -4.46 9.89 -11.64
CA ARG A 183 -3.28 9.34 -10.97
C ARG A 183 -2.65 10.39 -10.05
N ASP A 184 -2.40 9.99 -8.81
CA ASP A 184 -1.58 10.75 -7.88
C ASP A 184 -0.22 10.05 -7.72
N ASP A 185 0.85 10.82 -7.57
CA ASP A 185 2.23 10.35 -7.54
C ASP A 185 3.06 11.15 -6.54
N MET A 186 3.89 10.47 -5.76
CA MET A 186 4.94 11.07 -4.94
C MET A 186 6.20 10.23 -4.97
N LYS A 187 7.36 10.87 -5.16
CA LYS A 187 8.67 10.19 -5.20
C LYS A 187 9.62 10.79 -4.17
N TRP A 188 10.31 9.91 -3.47
CA TRP A 188 11.39 10.24 -2.55
C TRP A 188 12.69 9.63 -3.07
N LYS A 189 13.77 10.41 -2.98
CA LYS A 189 15.13 9.88 -3.05
C LYS A 189 15.84 10.33 -1.78
N SER A 190 16.29 9.36 -0.99
CA SER A 190 17.03 9.64 0.23
C SER A 190 18.53 9.54 -0.02
N ASN A 191 19.31 10.29 0.76
CA ASN A 191 20.77 10.27 0.71
C ASN A 191 21.36 8.93 1.18
N ASN A 192 20.59 8.09 1.89
CA ASN A 192 21.03 6.76 2.32
C ASN A 192 20.88 5.67 1.24
N GLY A 193 20.47 6.04 0.01
CA GLY A 193 20.30 5.09 -1.10
C GLY A 193 18.95 4.39 -1.15
N VAL A 194 18.05 4.66 -0.20
CA VAL A 194 16.66 4.18 -0.24
C VAL A 194 15.80 5.17 -1.02
N ASN A 195 15.07 4.66 -2.00
CA ASN A 195 14.12 5.42 -2.79
C ASN A 195 12.71 4.87 -2.57
N ALA A 196 11.72 5.74 -2.69
CA ALA A 196 10.31 5.35 -2.61
C ALA A 196 9.50 6.00 -3.72
N TYR A 197 8.55 5.26 -4.28
CA TYR A 197 7.55 5.76 -5.20
C TYR A 197 6.16 5.29 -4.77
N LEU A 198 5.36 6.25 -4.28
CA LEU A 198 3.97 6.07 -3.90
C LEU A 198 3.09 6.60 -5.04
N PHE A 199 2.13 5.81 -5.51
CA PHE A 199 1.17 6.24 -6.54
C PHE A 199 -0.21 5.59 -6.35
N MET A 200 -1.26 6.35 -6.66
CA MET A 200 -2.64 5.94 -6.49
C MET A 200 -3.39 6.18 -7.79
N PHE A 201 -4.12 5.17 -8.22
CA PHE A 201 -5.01 5.26 -9.38
C PHE A 201 -6.45 5.42 -8.92
N GLY A 202 -7.24 6.13 -9.71
CA GLY A 202 -8.67 6.16 -9.55
C GLY A 202 -9.44 6.33 -10.85
N ASP A 203 -10.63 5.76 -10.89
CA ASP A 203 -11.65 6.04 -11.91
C ASP A 203 -12.95 6.47 -11.21
N ASN A 204 -13.43 7.68 -11.49
CA ASN A 204 -14.65 8.20 -10.87
C ASN A 204 -15.92 7.53 -11.41
N ARG A 205 -15.86 6.90 -12.58
CA ARG A 205 -16.99 6.19 -13.22
C ARG A 205 -17.30 4.88 -12.52
N THR A 206 -16.26 4.14 -12.18
CA THR A 206 -16.37 2.79 -11.61
C THR A 206 -16.15 2.79 -10.10
N GLY A 207 -15.72 3.91 -9.53
CA GLY A 207 -15.25 3.97 -8.13
C GLY A 207 -14.00 3.13 -7.88
N TYR A 208 -13.29 2.69 -8.94
CA TYR A 208 -12.04 1.94 -8.83
C TYR A 208 -10.98 2.79 -8.15
N ARG A 209 -10.25 2.21 -7.20
CA ARG A 209 -9.12 2.84 -6.49
C ARG A 209 -8.11 1.78 -6.12
N GLN A 210 -6.83 2.12 -6.24
CA GLN A 210 -5.71 1.26 -5.82
C GLN A 210 -4.53 2.14 -5.42
N ILE A 211 -3.86 1.81 -4.32
CA ILE A 211 -2.61 2.45 -3.89
C ILE A 211 -1.47 1.46 -4.08
N ARG A 212 -0.35 1.92 -4.63
CA ARG A 212 0.88 1.16 -4.75
C ARG A 212 2.05 1.95 -4.18
N LEU A 213 2.94 1.25 -3.49
CA LEU A 213 4.18 1.80 -2.97
C LEU A 213 5.34 0.90 -3.35
N VAL A 214 6.33 1.46 -4.01
CA VAL A 214 7.58 0.79 -4.34
C VAL A 214 8.65 1.38 -3.42
N ILE A 215 9.35 0.54 -2.66
CA ILE A 215 10.55 0.92 -1.90
C ILE A 215 11.72 0.14 -2.49
N TYR A 216 12.79 0.81 -2.90
CA TYR A 216 13.89 0.17 -3.60
C TYR A 216 15.25 0.79 -3.27
N ALA A 217 16.28 -0.03 -3.39
CA ALA A 217 17.68 0.34 -3.22
C ALA A 217 18.50 -0.47 -4.23
N ASP A 218 19.25 0.22 -5.08
CA ASP A 218 20.13 -0.40 -6.08
C ASP A 218 21.44 -0.85 -5.43
#